data_AF-A0A2S9DGR2-F1
#
_entry.id   AF-A0A2S9DGR2-F1
#
_cell.length_a   1.000
_cell.length_b   1.000
_cell.length_c   1.000
_cell.angle_alpha   90.00
_cell.angle_beta   90.00
_cell.angle_gamma   90.00
#
_symmetry.space_group_name_H-M   'P 1'
#
loop_
_entity.id
_entity.type
_entity.pdbx_description
1 polymer ?
#
loop_
_entity_poly.entity_id
_entity_poly.type
_entity_poly.pdbx_seq_one_letter_code
_entity_poly.pdbx_strand_id
1 'polypeptide(L)'
;MDIATQHHLDELLADDESLTMARISAYLATHRLATANWFGATGRSSSSSWIERDGTGWRVWETDERAGIMDHCILRTESETEAVDSFLRRARRHLAANATAVRRGF
;
A
#
# COMPACT_ATOMS: atom_id res chain seq x y z
N MET A 1 12.22 12.73 -3.89
CA MET A 1 11.43 11.85 -3.00
C MET A 1 11.95 12.09 -1.59
N ASP A 2 11.08 12.41 -0.65
CA ASP A 2 11.48 12.78 0.70
C ASP A 2 11.89 11.53 1.49
N ILE A 3 13.09 11.53 2.05
CA ILE A 3 13.63 10.40 2.84
C ILE A 3 12.74 10.15 4.07
N ALA A 4 12.08 11.19 4.56
CA ALA A 4 11.15 11.15 5.67
C ALA A 4 9.98 10.18 5.45
N THR A 5 9.48 10.02 4.22
CA THR A 5 8.32 9.18 3.94
C THR A 5 8.63 7.68 4.00
N GLN A 6 9.86 7.28 3.62
CA GLN A 6 10.29 5.88 3.77
C GLN A 6 10.57 5.54 5.23
N HIS A 7 11.21 6.43 5.98
CA HIS A 7 11.54 6.21 7.40
C HIS A 7 10.29 6.04 8.26
N HIS A 8 9.27 6.88 8.09
CA HIS A 8 8.02 6.74 8.83
C HIS A 8 7.22 5.47 8.47
N LEU A 9 7.29 5.00 7.22
CA LEU A 9 6.67 3.72 6.86
C LEU A 9 7.36 2.55 7.57
N ASP A 10 8.68 2.61 7.72
CA ASP A 10 9.44 1.58 8.43
C ASP A 10 9.15 1.57 9.93
N GLU A 11 8.99 2.73 10.56
CA GLU A 11 8.54 2.82 11.96
C GLU A 11 7.12 2.28 12.14
N LEU A 12 6.23 2.55 11.20
CA LEU A 12 4.84 2.11 11.27
C LEU A 12 4.70 0.59 11.06
N LEU A 13 5.58 -0.01 10.24
CA LEU A 13 5.69 -1.46 10.07
C LEU A 13 6.39 -2.16 11.25
N ALA A 14 7.16 -1.43 12.07
CA ALA A 14 7.80 -1.98 13.27
C ALA A 14 6.85 -2.05 14.48
N ASP A 15 5.76 -1.29 14.48
CA ASP A 15 4.74 -1.21 15.55
C ASP A 15 3.50 -2.09 15.22
N ASP A 16 3.72 -3.40 15.06
CA ASP A 16 2.72 -4.40 14.63
C ASP A 16 1.48 -4.44 15.53
N GLU A 17 1.64 -4.25 16.85
CA GLU A 17 0.53 -4.25 17.82
C GLU A 17 -0.48 -3.11 17.62
N SER A 18 -0.10 -2.04 16.91
CA SER A 18 -0.94 -0.85 16.73
C SER A 18 -1.42 -0.62 15.30
N LEU A 19 -1.13 -1.55 14.38
CA LEU A 19 -1.49 -1.46 12.96
C LEU A 19 -3.01 -1.64 12.78
N THR A 20 -3.72 -0.52 12.87
CA THR A 20 -5.15 -0.42 12.57
C THR A 20 -5.38 0.44 11.34
N MET A 21 -6.48 0.16 10.63
CA MET A 21 -6.91 0.95 9.49
C MET A 21 -7.06 2.43 9.86
N ALA A 22 -7.60 2.75 11.03
CA ALA A 22 -7.77 4.15 11.46
C ALA A 22 -6.45 4.90 11.56
N ARG A 23 -5.41 4.31 12.17
CA ARG A 23 -4.09 4.95 12.31
C ARG A 23 -3.41 5.17 10.96
N ILE A 24 -3.56 4.21 10.06
CA ILE A 24 -2.96 4.26 8.72
C ILE A 24 -3.71 5.20 7.81
N SER A 25 -5.02 5.25 7.98
CA SER A 25 -5.87 6.18 7.29
C SER A 25 -5.40 7.63 7.54
N ALA A 26 -5.15 7.99 8.80
CA ALA A 26 -4.60 9.29 9.18
C ALA A 26 -3.18 9.52 8.62
N TYR A 27 -2.33 8.48 8.66
CA TYR A 27 -0.97 8.56 8.14
C TYR A 27 -0.92 8.78 6.62
N LEU A 28 -1.67 8.00 5.84
CA LEU A 28 -1.73 8.08 4.38
C LEU A 28 -2.34 9.41 3.90
N ALA A 29 -3.35 9.92 4.61
CA ALA A 29 -3.92 11.24 4.34
C ALA A 29 -2.87 12.35 4.52
N THR A 30 -2.00 12.21 5.53
CA THR A 30 -0.94 13.17 5.84
C THR A 30 0.22 13.11 4.84
N HIS A 31 0.63 11.91 4.42
CA HIS A 31 1.86 11.68 3.64
C HIS A 31 1.65 11.54 2.12
N ARG A 32 0.40 11.62 1.63
CA ARG A 32 0.04 11.57 0.19
C ARG A 32 0.80 10.50 -0.59
N LEU A 33 0.81 9.28 -0.07
CA LEU A 33 1.42 8.15 -0.76
C LEU A 33 0.63 7.81 -2.04
N ALA A 34 1.36 7.58 -3.13
CA ALA A 34 0.83 7.16 -4.43
C ALA A 34 0.45 5.67 -4.40
N THR A 35 -0.55 5.34 -3.59
CA THR A 35 -1.15 4.02 -3.47
C THR A 35 -2.64 4.15 -3.76
N ALA A 36 -3.23 3.14 -4.38
CA ALA A 36 -4.64 3.15 -4.71
C ALA A 36 -5.41 2.68 -3.48
N ASN A 37 -5.79 3.65 -2.66
CA ASN A 37 -6.16 3.44 -1.28
C ASN A 37 -7.64 3.08 -1.13
N TRP A 38 -7.94 2.53 0.04
CA TRP A 38 -9.25 2.55 0.68
C TRP A 38 -10.06 3.86 0.52
N PHE A 39 -9.36 4.99 0.39
CA PHE A 39 -9.94 6.34 0.34
C PHE A 39 -10.50 6.76 -1.02
N GLY A 40 -10.60 5.82 -1.96
CA GLY A 40 -10.98 6.09 -3.34
C GLY A 40 -9.76 6.15 -4.26
N ALA A 41 -10.04 6.05 -5.55
CA ALA A 41 -9.03 6.01 -6.59
C ALA A 41 -8.16 7.28 -6.52
N THR A 42 -6.88 7.12 -6.21
CA THR A 42 -5.88 8.20 -6.27
C THR A 42 -5.48 8.55 -7.72
N GLY A 43 -6.25 8.08 -8.70
CA GLY A 43 -6.04 8.31 -10.14
C GLY A 43 -4.98 7.41 -10.79
N ARG A 44 -4.31 6.53 -10.02
CA ARG A 44 -3.35 5.54 -10.55
C ARG A 44 -3.86 4.13 -10.30
N SER A 45 -4.45 3.55 -11.33
CA SER A 45 -4.92 2.17 -11.31
C SER A 45 -3.82 1.17 -11.66
N SER A 46 -2.70 1.61 -12.23
CA SER A 46 -1.57 0.76 -12.61
C SER A 46 -0.47 0.75 -11.54
N SER A 47 0.22 -0.38 -11.41
CA SER A 47 1.39 -0.56 -10.51
C SER A 47 1.14 -0.09 -9.08
N SER A 48 -0.03 -0.43 -8.56
CA SER A 48 -0.52 0.02 -7.27
C SER A 48 -1.05 -1.14 -6.43
N SER A 49 -0.89 -1.02 -5.12
CA SER A 49 -1.50 -1.92 -4.14
C SER A 49 -2.86 -1.38 -3.71
N TRP A 50 -3.76 -2.30 -3.38
CA TRP A 50 -5.14 -2.05 -2.98
C TRP A 50 -5.51 -2.90 -1.78
N ILE A 51 -6.43 -2.39 -0.96
CA ILE A 51 -7.01 -3.09 0.20
C ILE A 51 -8.50 -2.73 0.30
N GLU A 52 -9.36 -3.73 0.52
CA GLU A 52 -10.79 -3.55 0.73
C GLU A 52 -11.34 -4.55 1.77
N ARG A 53 -12.49 -4.23 2.38
CA ARG A 53 -13.30 -5.19 3.15
C ARG A 53 -13.93 -6.20 2.19
N ASP A 54 -13.74 -7.49 2.46
CA ASP A 54 -14.36 -8.61 1.73
C ASP A 54 -15.20 -9.42 2.73
N GLY A 55 -16.48 -9.07 2.84
CA GLY A 55 -17.38 -9.63 3.86
C GLY A 55 -16.90 -9.35 5.29
N THR A 56 -16.66 -10.40 6.07
CA THR A 56 -16.11 -10.31 7.44
C THR A 56 -14.60 -10.11 7.45
N GLY A 57 -13.92 -10.35 6.33
CA GLY A 57 -12.47 -10.27 6.21
C GLY A 57 -12.02 -9.15 5.29
N TRP A 58 -10.87 -9.40 4.68
CA TRP A 58 -10.05 -8.44 3.99
C TRP A 58 -9.51 -9.03 2.70
N ARG A 59 -9.38 -8.16 1.70
CA ARG A 59 -8.73 -8.50 0.44
C ARG A 59 -7.68 -7.46 0.11
N VAL A 60 -6.47 -7.92 -0.20
CA VAL A 60 -5.34 -7.09 -0.63
C VAL A 60 -4.86 -7.58 -1.98
N TRP A 61 -4.72 -6.69 -2.95
CA TRP A 61 -4.27 -7.05 -4.30
C TRP A 61 -3.35 -5.99 -4.88
N GLU A 62 -2.73 -6.34 -5.99
CA GLU A 62 -1.88 -5.43 -6.75
C GLU A 62 -2.40 -5.33 -8.17
N THR A 63 -2.01 -4.26 -8.83
CA THR A 63 -2.31 -3.99 -10.22
C THR A 63 -1.03 -3.93 -11.03
N ASP A 64 -1.04 -4.50 -12.22
CA ASP A 64 0.09 -4.44 -13.14
C ASP A 64 0.20 -3.06 -13.82
N GLU A 65 1.16 -2.91 -14.74
CA GLU A 65 1.37 -1.68 -15.52
C GLU A 65 0.16 -1.27 -16.38
N ARG A 66 -0.76 -2.20 -16.67
CA ARG A 66 -1.98 -1.99 -17.46
C ARG A 66 -3.22 -1.81 -16.58
N ALA A 67 -3.03 -1.69 -15.27
CA ALA A 67 -4.11 -1.65 -14.28
C ALA A 67 -4.93 -2.96 -14.17
N GLY A 68 -4.40 -4.07 -14.67
CA GLY A 68 -4.98 -5.40 -14.49
C GLY A 68 -4.73 -5.92 -13.08
N ILE A 69 -5.74 -6.54 -12.46
CA ILE A 69 -5.59 -7.18 -11.15
C ILE A 69 -4.62 -8.36 -11.29
N MET A 70 -3.61 -8.38 -10.43
CA MET A 70 -2.66 -9.50 -10.34
C MET A 70 -3.25 -10.58 -9.45
N ASP A 71 -4.02 -11.51 -10.04
CA ASP A 71 -4.75 -12.55 -9.28
C ASP A 71 -3.85 -13.39 -8.36
N HIS A 72 -2.63 -13.68 -8.80
CA HIS A 72 -1.62 -14.44 -8.03
C HIS A 72 -1.08 -13.67 -6.81
N CYS A 73 -1.35 -12.36 -6.71
CA CYS A 73 -0.98 -11.53 -5.57
C CYS A 73 -2.16 -11.28 -4.63
N ILE A 74 -3.36 -11.83 -4.89
CA ILE A 74 -4.51 -11.59 -4.02
C ILE A 74 -4.30 -12.30 -2.68
N LEU A 75 -4.21 -11.53 -1.60
CA LEU A 75 -4.30 -12.02 -0.23
C LEU A 75 -5.74 -11.85 0.24
N ARG A 76 -6.28 -12.90 0.88
CA ARG A 76 -7.52 -12.85 1.64
C ARG A 76 -7.25 -13.29 3.07
N THR A 77 -7.68 -12.50 4.04
CA THR A 77 -7.49 -12.78 5.46
C THR A 77 -8.63 -12.20 6.29
N GLU A 78 -8.91 -12.78 7.45
CA GLU A 78 -9.85 -12.22 8.42
C GLU A 78 -9.17 -11.20 9.35
N SER A 79 -7.83 -11.19 9.39
CA SER A 79 -7.02 -10.31 10.22
C SER A 79 -6.82 -8.94 9.58
N GLU A 80 -7.27 -7.89 10.26
CA GLU A 80 -7.04 -6.51 9.83
C GLU A 80 -5.55 -6.19 9.80
N THR A 81 -4.83 -6.53 10.86
CA THR A 81 -3.38 -6.29 10.98
C THR A 81 -2.61 -6.94 9.83
N GLU A 82 -2.94 -8.18 9.47
CA GLU A 82 -2.26 -8.89 8.37
C GLU A 82 -2.56 -8.26 7.01
N ALA A 83 -3.82 -7.91 6.75
CA ALA A 83 -4.20 -7.24 5.50
C ALA A 83 -3.46 -5.91 5.33
N VAL A 84 -3.40 -5.17 6.43
CA VAL A 84 -2.78 -3.86 6.50
C VAL A 84 -1.25 -3.93 6.34
N ASP A 85 -0.57 -4.83 7.05
CA ASP A 85 0.88 -5.05 6.90
C ASP A 85 1.20 -5.43 5.44
N SER A 86 0.43 -6.36 4.86
CA SER A 86 0.62 -6.77 3.46
C SER A 86 0.45 -5.60 2.50
N PHE A 87 -0.60 -4.79 2.68
CA PHE A 87 -0.84 -3.60 1.88
C PHE A 87 0.33 -2.61 1.95
N LEU A 88 0.83 -2.31 3.16
CA LEU A 88 1.93 -1.36 3.35
C LEU A 88 3.26 -1.86 2.77
N ARG A 89 3.57 -3.14 2.91
CA ARG A 89 4.78 -3.73 2.31
C ARG A 89 4.76 -3.63 0.78
N ARG A 90 3.62 -3.92 0.16
CA ARG A 90 3.43 -3.82 -1.29
C ARG A 90 3.49 -2.38 -1.77
N ALA A 91 2.84 -1.47 -1.06
CA ALA A 91 2.91 -0.02 -1.27
C ALA A 91 4.36 0.48 -1.25
N ARG A 92 5.13 0.11 -0.22
CA ARG A 92 6.55 0.44 -0.09
C ARG A 92 7.36 -0.08 -1.27
N ARG A 93 7.09 -1.31 -1.73
CA ARG A 93 7.76 -1.90 -2.89
C ARG A 93 7.50 -1.11 -4.18
N HIS A 94 6.26 -0.72 -4.44
CA HIS A 94 5.92 0.12 -5.60
C HIS A 94 6.57 1.51 -5.53
N LEU A 95 6.64 2.11 -4.34
CA LEU A 95 7.34 3.37 -4.13
C LEU A 95 8.84 3.25 -4.43
N ALA A 96 9.50 2.20 -3.93
CA ALA A 96 10.91 1.94 -4.20
C ALA A 96 11.20 1.69 -5.70
N ALA A 97 10.32 0.93 -6.36
CA ALA A 97 10.41 0.68 -7.80
C ALA A 97 10.27 1.97 -8.62
N ASN A 98 9.30 2.83 -8.30
CA ASN A 98 9.13 4.13 -8.95
C ASN A 98 10.32 5.07 -8.70
N ALA A 99 10.88 5.11 -7.49
CA ALA A 99 12.06 5.91 -7.19
C ALA A 99 13.28 5.46 -7.99
N THR A 100 13.42 4.14 -8.19
CA THR A 100 14.52 3.55 -8.97
C THR A 100 14.32 3.75 -10.48
N ALA A 101 13.08 3.70 -10.97
CA ALA A 101 12.74 4.00 -12.36
C ALA A 101 13.10 5.45 -12.72
N VAL A 102 12.82 6.41 -11.84
CA VAL A 102 13.22 7.82 -12.01
C VAL A 102 14.74 7.98 -12.01
N ARG A 103 15.46 7.19 -11.20
CA ARG A 103 16.93 7.29 -11.08
C ARG A 103 17.71 6.69 -12.24
N ARG A 104 17.10 5.78 -13.02
CA ARG A 104 17.72 5.16 -14.21
C ARG A 104 17.46 5.92 -15.52
N GLY A 105 16.67 7.00 -15.48
CA GLY A 105 16.31 7.81 -16.65
C GLY A 105 17.20 9.05 -16.87
N PHE A 106 18.38 9.12 -16.24
CA PHE A 106 19.35 10.20 -16.42
C PHE A 106 20.69 9.66 -16.90
#